data_AF-A0A4Y2QXG6-F1
#
_entry.id   AF-A0A4Y2QXG6-F1
#
_cell.length_a   1.000
_cell.length_b   1.000
_cell.length_c   1.000
_cell.angle_alpha   90.00
_cell.angle_beta   90.00
_cell.angle_gamma   90.00
#
_symmetry.space_group_name_H-M   'P 1'
#
loop_
_entity.id
_entity.type
_entity.pdbx_description
1 polymer ?
#
loop_
_entity_poly.entity_id
_entity_poly.type
_entity_poly.pdbx_seq_one_letter_code
_entity_poly.pdbx_strand_id
1 'polypeptide(L)'
;MLETAECHLVVSRMLCQCSWKTQIVTHEIELVSEESVLSKPCRASPRQNEFMRKEIQKMLAMKIIEVRYSDYTSPMVLVEAPGKEPRPCVCRLQ
;
A
#
# COMPACT_ATOMS: atom_id res chain seq x y z
N MET A 1 -18.41 -12.56 -4.89
CA MET A 1 -17.01 -12.94 -5.18
C MET A 1 -16.17 -11.67 -5.34
N LEU A 2 -16.04 -10.89 -4.27
CA LEU A 2 -15.11 -9.75 -4.17
C LEU A 2 -14.07 -10.13 -3.10
N GLU A 3 -13.44 -11.27 -3.34
CA GLU A 3 -12.51 -11.91 -2.43
C GLU A 3 -11.12 -11.82 -3.03
N THR A 4 -10.16 -11.36 -2.22
CA THR A 4 -8.71 -11.48 -2.40
C THR A 4 -7.98 -10.68 -3.49
N ALA A 5 -8.64 -10.08 -4.49
CA ALA A 5 -7.93 -9.47 -5.61
C ALA A 5 -7.41 -8.02 -5.41
N GLU A 6 -7.80 -7.31 -4.34
CA GLU A 6 -7.57 -5.85 -4.25
C GLU A 6 -6.45 -5.42 -3.29
N CYS A 7 -5.67 -6.35 -2.74
CA CYS A 7 -4.56 -6.02 -1.83
C CYS A 7 -3.15 -6.13 -2.46
N HIS A 8 -3.03 -6.13 -3.79
CA HIS A 8 -1.74 -5.93 -4.47
C HIS A 8 -1.42 -4.43 -4.50
N LEU A 9 -1.14 -3.83 -3.34
CA LEU A 9 -0.69 -2.44 -3.26
C LEU A 9 0.77 -2.37 -3.71
N VAL A 10 0.98 -1.85 -4.92
CA VAL A 10 2.29 -1.72 -5.56
C VAL A 10 3.03 -0.51 -5.02
N VAL A 11 4.20 -0.74 -4.40
CA VAL A 11 5.15 0.31 -3.98
C VAL A 11 6.28 0.43 -5.03
N SER A 12 5.92 0.61 -6.30
CA SER A 12 6.91 0.91 -7.36
C SER A 12 6.87 2.38 -7.78
N ARG A 13 5.93 3.18 -7.26
CA ARG A 13 5.88 4.62 -7.47
C ARG A 13 5.12 5.29 -6.33
N MET A 14 5.83 5.60 -5.26
CA MET A 14 5.25 6.37 -4.15
C MET A 14 5.05 7.82 -4.64
N LEU A 15 3.87 8.12 -5.20
CA LEU A 15 3.52 9.47 -5.63
C LEU A 15 3.03 10.27 -4.42
N CYS A 16 3.95 10.64 -3.53
CA CYS A 16 3.63 11.51 -2.40
C CYS A 16 2.96 12.82 -2.88
N GLN A 17 1.65 12.97 -2.68
CA GLN A 17 0.95 14.25 -2.80
C GLN A 17 0.86 14.92 -1.43
N CYS A 18 2.01 15.27 -0.86
CA CYS A 18 2.05 16.56 -0.17
C CYS A 18 2.03 17.66 -1.25
N SER A 19 1.83 18.93 -0.91
CA SER A 19 2.01 20.09 -1.80
C SER A 19 3.41 20.23 -2.45
N TRP A 20 4.23 19.18 -2.38
CA TRP A 20 5.62 19.03 -2.75
C TRP A 20 5.84 17.93 -3.80
N LYS A 21 4.88 17.70 -4.71
CA LYS A 21 5.12 16.83 -5.86
C LYS A 21 6.04 17.57 -6.84
N THR A 22 7.34 17.32 -6.73
CA THR A 22 8.31 17.84 -7.69
C THR A 22 8.23 17.01 -8.97
N GLN A 23 7.94 17.65 -10.11
CA GLN A 23 7.99 16.98 -11.43
C GLN A 23 9.44 16.68 -11.89
N ILE A 24 10.40 16.74 -10.99
CA ILE A 24 11.80 17.00 -11.32
C ILE A 24 12.60 15.70 -11.46
N VAL A 25 12.31 14.67 -10.66
CA VAL A 25 13.12 13.45 -10.62
C VAL A 25 12.24 12.21 -10.46
N THR A 26 12.47 11.21 -11.32
CA THR A 26 12.01 9.83 -11.07
C THR A 26 13.20 9.07 -10.50
N HIS A 27 13.00 8.39 -9.37
CA HIS A 27 14.04 7.56 -8.76
C HIS A 27 13.93 6.14 -9.28
N GLU A 28 15.04 5.63 -9.80
CA GLU A 28 15.25 4.21 -10.02
C GLU A 28 15.82 3.61 -8.72
N ILE A 29 15.29 2.46 -8.30
CA ILE A 29 15.72 1.77 -7.09
C ILE A 29 16.50 0.54 -7.53
N GLU A 30 17.80 0.54 -7.28
CA GLU A 30 18.66 -0.61 -7.55
C GLU A 30 18.37 -1.73 -6.56
N LEU A 31 18.16 -2.94 -7.07
CA LEU A 31 17.90 -4.13 -6.27
C LEU A 31 19.21 -4.84 -5.93
N VAL A 32 19.27 -5.39 -4.71
CA VAL A 32 20.40 -6.25 -4.30
C VAL A 32 20.25 -7.66 -4.90
N SER A 33 19.01 -8.11 -5.13
CA SER A 33 18.66 -9.39 -5.74
C SER A 33 17.35 -9.26 -6.49
N GLU A 34 17.23 -9.98 -7.62
CA GLU A 34 16.01 -10.08 -8.44
C GLU A 34 15.00 -11.09 -7.88
N GLU A 35 15.32 -11.76 -6.76
CA GLU A 35 14.38 -12.67 -6.11
C GLU A 35 13.14 -11.92 -5.61
N SER A 36 11.98 -12.29 -6.16
CA SER A 36 10.70 -11.68 -5.83
C SER A 36 10.23 -12.06 -4.43
N VAL A 37 9.75 -11.08 -3.66
CA VAL A 37 9.19 -11.32 -2.32
C VAL A 37 7.67 -11.25 -2.36
N LEU A 38 7.02 -12.39 -2.08
CA LEU A 38 5.57 -12.50 -2.02
C LEU A 38 5.10 -12.76 -0.59
N SER A 39 4.60 -11.71 0.07
CA SER A 39 3.96 -11.84 1.38
C SER A 39 2.44 -12.02 1.25
N LYS A 40 1.87 -12.84 2.13
CA LYS A 40 0.42 -13.05 2.17
C LYS A 40 -0.27 -11.85 2.82
N PRO A 41 -1.44 -11.41 2.30
CA PRO A 41 -2.25 -10.39 2.96
C PRO A 41 -2.60 -10.78 4.40
N CYS A 42 -2.56 -9.81 5.31
CA CYS A 42 -2.91 -10.05 6.70
C CYS A 42 -4.41 -10.31 6.86
N ARG A 43 -4.76 -11.15 7.85
CA ARG A 43 -6.15 -11.31 8.26
C ARG A 43 -6.59 -10.05 8.99
N ALA A 44 -7.65 -9.43 8.51
CA ALA A 44 -8.27 -8.26 9.12
C ALA A 44 -9.78 -8.48 9.27
N SER A 45 -10.35 -7.88 10.31
CA SER A 45 -11.80 -7.96 10.55
C SER A 45 -12.59 -7.22 9.46
N PRO A 46 -13.89 -7.51 9.24
CA PRO A 46 -14.70 -6.82 8.25
C PRO A 46 -14.69 -5.29 8.42
N ARG A 47 -14.70 -4.80 9.67
CA ARG A 47 -14.62 -3.35 9.98
C ARG A 47 -13.30 -2.74 9.54
N GLN A 48 -12.20 -3.44 9.79
CA GLN A 48 -10.87 -3.00 9.36
C GLN A 48 -10.77 -3.01 7.83
N ASN A 49 -11.30 -4.03 7.16
CA ASN A 49 -11.32 -4.07 5.69
C ASN A 49 -12.11 -2.91 5.08
N GLU A 50 -13.24 -2.53 5.68
CA GLU A 50 -14.02 -1.38 5.23
C GLU A 50 -13.24 -0.07 5.38
N PHE A 51 -12.57 0.12 6.53
CA PHE A 51 -11.71 1.27 6.76
C PHE A 51 -10.57 1.35 5.73
N MET A 52 -9.87 0.22 5.53
CA MET A 52 -8.77 0.11 4.57
C MET A 52 -9.24 0.44 3.15
N ARG A 53 -10.39 -0.08 2.73
CA ARG A 53 -10.96 0.22 1.40
C ARG A 53 -11.22 1.71 1.20
N LYS A 54 -11.79 2.39 2.20
CA LYS A 54 -12.04 3.85 2.14
C LYS A 54 -10.74 4.64 1.99
N GLU A 55 -9.71 4.30 2.76
CA GLU A 55 -8.44 5.02 2.68
C GLU A 55 -7.70 4.75 1.36
N ILE A 56 -7.71 3.51 0.86
CA ILE A 56 -7.18 3.16 -0.47
C ILE A 56 -7.89 3.96 -1.57
N GLN A 57 -9.23 4.03 -1.54
CA GLN A 57 -10.01 4.82 -2.49
C GLN A 57 -9.65 6.31 -2.44
N LYS A 58 -9.45 6.86 -1.25
CA LYS A 58 -8.98 8.24 -1.06
C LYS A 58 -7.58 8.45 -1.64
N MET A 59 -6.64 7.53 -1.39
CA MET A 59 -5.29 7.57 -1.95
C MET A 59 -5.28 7.44 -3.49
N LEU A 60 -6.17 6.63 -4.06
CA LEU A 60 -6.39 6.52 -5.51
C LEU A 60 -6.95 7.82 -6.09
N ALA A 61 -7.95 8.42 -5.45
CA ALA A 61 -8.53 9.70 -5.87
C ALA A 61 -7.48 10.83 -5.84
N MET A 62 -6.61 10.82 -4.83
CA MET A 62 -5.45 11.70 -4.73
C MET A 62 -4.29 11.27 -5.64
N LYS A 63 -4.41 10.22 -6.46
CA LYS A 63 -3.32 9.75 -7.35
C LYS A 63 -1.96 9.57 -6.64
N ILE A 64 -2.01 9.13 -5.38
CA ILE A 64 -0.82 8.80 -4.57
C ILE A 64 -0.36 7.37 -4.87
N ILE A 65 -1.32 6.49 -5.14
CA ILE A 65 -1.12 5.09 -5.50
C ILE A 65 -1.78 4.81 -6.85
N GLU A 66 -1.35 3.74 -7.50
CA GLU A 66 -1.95 3.21 -8.72
C GLU A 66 -2.13 1.69 -8.62
N VAL A 67 -3.10 1.16 -9.35
CA VAL A 67 -3.31 -0.28 -9.46
C VAL A 67 -2.30 -0.84 -10.45
N ARG A 68 -1.54 -1.86 -10.05
CA ARG A 68 -0.60 -2.56 -10.91
C ARG A 68 -0.49 -4.03 -10.52
N TYR A 69 -0.02 -4.83 -11.47
CA TYR A 69 0.46 -6.19 -11.23
C TYR A 69 1.97 -6.13 -10.98
N SER A 70 2.42 -6.82 -9.94
CA SER A 70 3.81 -6.82 -9.47
C SER A 70 4.12 -8.18 -8.85
N ASP A 71 5.32 -8.69 -9.13
CA ASP A 71 5.86 -9.90 -8.50
C ASP A 71 6.35 -9.65 -7.07
N TYR A 72 6.36 -8.39 -6.63
CA TYR A 72 6.58 -7.98 -5.24
C TYR A 72 5.26 -7.65 -4.57
N THR A 73 5.03 -8.19 -3.37
CA THR A 73 3.90 -7.80 -2.53
C THR A 73 4.27 -7.76 -1.05
N SER A 74 3.82 -6.70 -0.38
CA SER A 74 3.96 -6.46 1.05
C SER A 74 2.55 -6.35 1.65
N PRO A 75 2.25 -6.94 2.81
CA PRO A 75 0.92 -6.82 3.38
C PRO A 75 0.74 -5.42 3.94
N MET A 76 -0.50 -4.95 3.90
CA MET A 76 -0.90 -3.72 4.57
C MET A 76 -1.63 -4.07 5.86
N VAL A 77 -1.26 -3.41 6.95
CA VAL A 77 -1.86 -3.61 8.27
C VAL A 77 -2.48 -2.31 8.75
N LEU A 78 -3.52 -2.42 9.57
CA LEU A 78 -4.08 -1.28 10.27
C LEU A 78 -3.46 -1.18 11.66
N VAL A 79 -2.80 -0.08 11.95
CA VAL A 79 -2.22 0.20 13.26
C VAL A 79 -3.13 1.16 14.01
N GLU A 80 -3.66 0.71 15.14
CA GLU A 80 -4.52 1.49 16.02
C GLU A 80 -3.71 1.94 17.24
N ALA A 81 -3.79 3.21 17.60
CA ALA A 81 -3.17 3.76 18.80
C ALA A 81 -4.23 4.43 19.68
N PRO A 82 -4.16 4.31 21.01
CA PRO A 82 -5.17 4.91 21.90
C PRO A 82 -5.36 6.40 21.64
N GLY A 83 -6.61 6.81 21.42
CA GLY A 83 -6.97 8.21 21.15
C GLY A 83 -6.52 8.76 19.79
N LYS A 84 -6.07 7.91 18.87
CA LYS A 84 -5.67 8.32 17.51
C LYS A 84 -6.48 7.56 16.46
N GLU A 85 -6.69 8.21 15.32
CA GLU A 85 -7.25 7.52 14.16
C GLU A 85 -6.32 6.39 13.70
N PRO A 86 -6.90 5.26 13.30
CA PRO A 86 -6.13 4.10 12.88
C PRO A 86 -5.46 4.37 11.52
N ARG A 87 -4.24 3.86 11.34
CA ARG A 87 -3.40 4.21 10.18
C ARG A 87 -3.04 2.96 9.37
N PRO A 88 -3.25 2.98 8.04
CA PRO A 88 -2.71 1.92 7.19
C PRO A 88 -1.17 2.02 7.16
N CYS A 89 -0.50 0.90 7.35
CA CYS A 89 0.95 0.78 7.29
C CYS A 89 1.35 -0.40 6.40
N VAL A 90 2.41 -0.24 5.61
CA VAL A 90 3.01 -1.33 4.85
C VAL A 90 3.99 -2.07 5.77
N CYS A 91 3.75 -3.35 6.03
CA CYS A 91 4.60 -4.15 6.91
C CYS A 91 5.63 -4.93 6.11
N ARG A 92 6.90 -4.86 6.49
CA ARG A 92 7.90 -5.79 5.99
C ARG A 92 7.81 -7.10 6.78
N LEU A 93 6.95 -8.02 6.34
CA LEU A 93 7.00 -9.40 6.81
C LEU A 93 8.05 -10.13 5.97
N GLN A 94 9.20 -10.42 6.57
CA GLN A 94 10.20 -11.35 6.03
C GLN A 94 9.74 -12.79 6.25
#